data_AF-A0A699ZFQ2-F1
#
_entry.id   AF-A0A699ZFQ2-F1
#
_cell.length_a   1.000
_cell.length_b   1.000
_cell.length_c   1.000
_cell.angle_alpha   90.00
_cell.angle_beta   90.00
_cell.angle_gamma   90.00
#
_symmetry.space_group_name_H-M   'P 1'
#
loop_
_entity.id
_entity.type
_entity.pdbx_description
1 polymer ?
#
loop_
_entity_poly.entity_id
_entity_poly.type
_entity_poly.pdbx_seq_one_letter_code
_entity_poly.pdbx_strand_id
1 'polypeptide(L)'
;MPLLCLILAAELFVVLVSGFRHGQLVRAMLPPPAARCLAAGQEYAEAFDGVTILFADICSYTTISSELTPRQVVALLSGLYDRFDKLCEQHGMYKADRKKRFCT
;
A
#
# COMPACT_ATOMS: atom_id res chain seq x y z
N MET A 1 16.00 26.24 -35.18
CA MET A 1 17.11 25.71 -34.37
C MET A 1 16.87 25.83 -32.85
N PRO A 2 16.52 26.99 -32.26
CA PRO A 2 16.30 27.09 -30.80
C PRO A 2 14.98 26.42 -30.33
N LEU A 3 13.92 26.50 -31.14
CA LEU A 3 12.62 25.86 -30.84
C LEU A 3 12.70 24.33 -30.78
N LEU A 4 13.49 23.70 -31.67
CA LEU A 4 13.66 22.24 -31.67
C LEU A 4 14.44 21.78 -30.42
N CYS A 5 15.39 22.60 -29.96
CA CYS A 5 16.17 22.34 -28.75
C CYS A 5 15.29 22.46 -27.49
N LEU A 6 14.40 23.45 -27.44
CA LEU A 6 13.41 23.60 -26.37
C LEU A 6 12.43 22.43 -26.32
N ILE A 7 11.94 21.96 -27.47
CA ILE A 7 11.02 20.81 -27.54
C ILE A 7 11.71 19.52 -27.07
N LEU A 8 12.94 19.24 -27.54
CA LEU A 8 13.70 18.07 -27.10
C LEU A 8 14.03 18.11 -25.60
N ALA A 9 14.35 19.29 -25.06
CA ALA A 9 14.58 19.47 -23.64
C ALA A 9 13.30 19.24 -22.81
N ALA A 10 12.15 19.71 -23.31
CA ALA A 10 10.85 19.49 -22.67
C ALA A 10 10.46 18.01 -22.66
N GLU A 11 10.63 17.28 -23.76
CA GLU A 11 10.36 15.84 -23.84
C GLU A 11 11.28 15.04 -22.91
N LEU A 12 12.58 15.35 -22.89
CA LEU A 12 13.53 14.71 -21.97
C LEU A 12 13.16 14.99 -20.50
N PHE A 13 12.73 16.21 -20.20
CA PHE A 13 12.28 16.59 -18.86
C PHE A 13 11.00 15.83 -18.46
N VAL A 14 10.03 15.70 -19.37
CA VAL A 14 8.81 14.91 -19.15
C VAL A 14 9.14 13.43 -18.91
N VAL A 15 10.06 12.86 -19.69
CA VAL A 15 10.52 11.47 -19.51
C VAL A 15 11.23 11.28 -18.16
N LEU A 16 12.09 12.22 -17.75
CA LEU A 16 12.76 12.21 -16.44
C LEU A 16 11.76 12.29 -15.29
N VAL A 17 10.82 13.24 -15.35
CA VAL A 17 9.77 13.41 -14.33
C VAL A 17 8.87 12.17 -14.26
N SER A 18 8.55 11.58 -15.42
CA SER A 18 7.79 10.32 -15.49
C SER A 18 8.55 9.21 -14.78
N GLY A 19 9.82 8.96 -15.10
CA GLY A 19 10.62 7.92 -14.46
C GLY A 19 10.72 8.07 -12.94
N PHE A 20 10.88 9.30 -12.44
CA PHE A 20 10.94 9.58 -11.00
C PHE A 20 9.63 9.25 -10.28
N ARG A 21 8.48 9.61 -10.85
CA ARG A 21 7.15 9.30 -10.29
C ARG A 21 6.89 7.80 -10.19
N HIS A 22 7.29 7.03 -11.21
CA HIS A 22 7.16 5.58 -11.18
C HIS A 22 7.98 4.97 -10.04
N GLY A 23 9.23 5.42 -9.86
CA GLY A 23 10.09 4.96 -8.77
C GLY A 23 9.54 5.28 -7.37
N GLN A 24 8.93 6.47 -7.20
CA GLN A 24 8.27 6.83 -5.94
C GLN A 24 7.05 5.97 -5.64
N LEU A 25 6.21 5.72 -6.64
CA LEU A 25 5.00 4.92 -6.46
C LEU A 25 5.32 3.46 -6.11
N VAL A 26 6.32 2.88 -6.79
CA VAL A 26 6.80 1.52 -6.50
C VAL A 26 7.33 1.43 -5.06
N ARG A 27 8.11 2.41 -4.60
CA ARG A 27 8.59 2.47 -3.20
C ARG A 27 7.49 2.65 -2.17
N ALA A 28 6.41 3.35 -2.52
CA ALA A 28 5.25 3.51 -1.64
C ALA A 28 4.41 2.22 -1.53
N MET A 29 4.45 1.36 -2.55
CA MET A 29 3.66 0.12 -2.60
C MET A 29 4.44 -1.14 -2.21
N LEU A 30 5.77 -1.13 -2.31
CA LEU A 30 6.63 -2.29 -2.08
C LEU A 30 7.77 -1.96 -1.13
N PRO A 31 8.13 -2.87 -0.20
CA PRO A 31 9.30 -2.71 0.63
C PRO A 31 10.58 -2.55 -0.21
N PRO A 32 11.58 -1.76 0.24
CA PRO A 32 12.83 -1.54 -0.48
C PRO A 32 13.57 -2.80 -0.96
N PRO A 33 13.64 -3.92 -0.20
CA PRO A 33 14.25 -5.15 -0.72
C PRO A 33 13.42 -5.78 -1.85
N ALA A 34 12.09 -5.85 -1.72
CA ALA A 34 11.20 -6.37 -2.75
C ALA A 34 11.29 -5.58 -4.06
N ALA A 35 11.31 -4.24 -3.97
CA ALA A 35 11.41 -3.36 -5.14
C ALA A 35 12.74 -3.56 -5.90
N ARG A 36 13.84 -3.84 -5.18
CA ARG A 36 15.15 -4.09 -5.79
C ARG A 36 15.19 -5.44 -6.52
N CYS A 37 14.70 -6.50 -5.90
CA CYS A 37 14.64 -7.83 -6.53
C CYS A 37 13.76 -7.81 -7.78
N LEU A 38 12.57 -7.19 -7.70
CA LEU A 38 11.68 -7.06 -8.85
C LEU A 38 12.27 -6.21 -9.98
N ALA A 39 12.99 -5.13 -9.66
CA ALA A 39 13.70 -4.32 -10.66
C ALA A 39 14.81 -5.10 -11.37
N ALA A 40 15.41 -6.09 -10.70
CA ALA A 40 16.38 -7.02 -11.28
C ALA A 40 15.73 -8.20 -12.03
N GLY A 41 14.39 -8.25 -12.12
CA GLY A 41 13.66 -9.36 -12.74
C GLY A 41 13.65 -10.64 -11.89
N GLN A 42 13.97 -10.54 -10.60
CA GLN A 42 14.00 -11.67 -9.67
C GLN A 42 12.71 -11.73 -8.85
N GLU A 43 12.29 -12.95 -8.51
CA GLU A 43 11.22 -13.18 -7.56
C GLU A 43 11.66 -12.82 -6.14
N TYR A 44 10.74 -12.30 -5.33
CA TYR A 44 10.99 -11.92 -3.94
C TYR A 44 10.04 -12.66 -3.00
N ALA A 45 10.61 -13.44 -2.10
CA ALA A 45 9.93 -14.06 -0.97
C ALA A 45 10.77 -13.84 0.29
N GLU A 46 10.14 -13.33 1.34
CA GLU A 46 10.79 -13.07 2.63
C GLU A 46 10.12 -13.95 3.67
N ALA A 47 10.92 -14.77 4.36
CA ALA A 47 10.47 -15.56 5.48
C ALA A 47 10.77 -14.80 6.78
N PHE A 48 9.79 -14.75 7.67
CA PHE A 48 9.93 -14.13 8.98
C PHE A 48 9.78 -15.19 10.07
N ASP A 49 10.82 -15.37 10.87
CA ASP A 49 10.79 -16.26 12.03
C ASP A 49 10.18 -15.53 13.24
N GLY A 50 9.33 -16.23 14.00
CA GLY A 50 8.76 -15.67 15.22
C GLY A 50 7.69 -14.60 15.03
N VAL A 51 6.84 -14.74 14.01
CA VAL A 51 5.70 -13.82 13.78
C VAL A 51 4.48 -14.17 14.65
N THR A 52 3.76 -13.15 15.10
CA THR A 52 2.45 -13.30 15.76
C THR A 52 1.36 -12.72 14.86
N ILE A 53 0.35 -13.52 14.53
CA ILE A 53 -0.77 -13.11 13.66
C ILE A 53 -2.00 -12.85 14.54
N LEU A 54 -2.58 -11.66 14.42
CA LEU A 54 -3.84 -11.29 15.07
C LEU A 54 -5.00 -11.46 14.09
N PHE A 55 -5.93 -12.37 14.42
CA PHE A 55 -7.23 -12.47 13.76
C PHE A 55 -8.29 -11.77 14.61
N ALA A 56 -8.97 -10.79 14.04
CA ALA A 56 -10.06 -10.07 14.68
C ALA A 56 -11.25 -9.99 13.73
N ASP A 57 -12.45 -10.23 14.26
CA ASP A 57 -13.72 -10.10 13.56
C ASP A 57 -14.68 -9.23 14.36
N ILE A 58 -15.63 -8.59 13.67
CA ILE A 58 -16.63 -7.73 14.31
C ILE A 58 -17.87 -8.58 14.60
N CYS A 59 -18.16 -8.79 15.89
CA CYS A 59 -19.36 -9.50 16.30
C CYS A 59 -20.62 -8.82 15.75
N SER A 60 -21.51 -9.62 15.16
CA SER A 60 -22.82 -9.17 14.66
C SER A 60 -22.74 -8.01 13.66
N TYR A 61 -21.67 -7.93 12.86
CA TYR A 61 -21.53 -6.90 11.82
C TYR A 61 -22.76 -6.82 10.91
N THR A 62 -23.35 -7.96 10.52
CA THR A 62 -24.55 -8.01 9.68
C THR A 62 -25.73 -7.24 10.29
N THR A 63 -26.01 -7.45 11.58
CA THR A 63 -27.08 -6.74 12.30
C THR A 63 -26.80 -5.25 12.37
N ILE A 64 -25.58 -4.88 12.79
CA ILE A 64 -25.16 -3.47 12.89
C ILE A 64 -25.25 -2.77 11.53
N SER A 65 -24.84 -3.44 10.46
CA SER A 65 -24.89 -2.89 9.10
C SER A 65 -26.31 -2.76 8.54
N SER A 66 -27.26 -3.55 9.04
CA SER A 66 -28.67 -3.48 8.64
C SER A 66 -29.44 -2.33 9.29
N GLU A 67 -28.99 -1.88 10.47
CA GLU A 67 -29.62 -0.78 11.22
C GLU A 67 -29.00 0.59 10.89
N LEU A 68 -27.73 0.60 10.45
CA LEU A 68 -27.00 1.82 10.13
C LEU A 68 -27.10 2.19 8.65
N THR A 69 -27.05 3.50 8.37
CA THR A 69 -26.89 3.97 6.98
C THR A 69 -25.49 3.63 6.45
N PRO A 70 -25.31 3.44 5.13
CA PRO A 70 -24.00 3.12 4.56
C PRO A 70 -22.89 4.10 4.98
N ARG A 71 -23.22 5.38 5.11
CA ARG A 71 -22.27 6.42 5.56
C ARG A 71 -21.84 6.24 7.01
N GLN A 72 -22.76 5.83 7.89
CA GLN A 72 -22.47 5.56 9.30
C GLN A 72 -21.64 4.28 9.46
N VAL A 73 -21.92 3.23 8.67
CA VAL A 73 -21.12 2.00 8.67
C VAL A 73 -19.67 2.30 8.27
N VAL A 74 -19.46 3.09 7.21
CA VAL A 74 -18.11 3.51 6.79
C VAL A 74 -17.42 4.31 7.88
N ALA A 75 -18.10 5.27 8.51
CA ALA A 75 -17.51 6.05 9.60
C ALA A 75 -17.11 5.20 10.81
N LEU A 76 -17.94 4.21 11.17
CA LEU A 76 -17.66 3.26 12.24
C LEU A 76 -16.43 2.40 11.93
N LEU A 77 -16.37 1.83 10.72
CA LEU A 77 -15.24 1.01 10.29
C LEU A 77 -13.95 1.83 10.20
N SER A 78 -13.99 3.02 9.61
CA SER A 78 -12.82 3.90 9.55
C SER A 78 -12.29 4.23 10.94
N GLY A 79 -13.16 4.60 11.89
CA GLY A 79 -12.73 4.88 13.26
C GLY A 79 -12.12 3.66 13.97
N LEU A 80 -12.63 2.45 13.69
CA LEU A 80 -12.06 1.22 14.21
C LEU A 80 -10.67 0.95 13.61
N TYR A 81 -10.52 1.05 12.29
CA TYR A 81 -9.23 0.84 11.62
C TYR A 81 -8.19 1.89 12.03
N ASP A 82 -8.57 3.17 12.17
CA ASP A 82 -7.68 4.23 12.64
C ASP A 82 -7.13 3.93 14.04
N ARG A 83 -7.94 3.30 14.90
CA ARG A 83 -7.52 2.94 16.26
C ARG A 83 -6.55 1.77 16.26
N PHE A 84 -6.79 0.78 15.40
CA PHE A 84 -5.84 -0.31 15.17
C PHE A 84 -4.53 0.19 14.56
N ASP A 85 -4.60 1.09 13.57
CA ASP A 85 -3.41 1.67 12.94
C ASP A 85 -2.55 2.41 13.95
N LYS A 86 -3.17 3.20 14.85
CA LYS A 86 -2.45 3.86 15.96
C LYS A 86 -1.79 2.87 16.92
N LEU A 87 -2.47 1.78 17.27
CA LEU A 87 -1.88 0.74 18.11
C LEU A 87 -0.71 0.04 17.41
N CYS A 88 -0.84 -0.26 16.12
CA CYS A 88 0.23 -0.84 15.32
C CYS A 88 1.45 0.10 15.27
N GLU A 89 1.25 1.39 15.01
CA GLU A 89 2.33 2.40 15.02
C GLU A 89 3.02 2.48 16.39
N GLN A 90 2.25 2.52 17.48
CA GLN A 90 2.79 2.57 18.84
C GLN A 90 3.65 1.37 19.21
N HIS A 91 3.28 0.18 18.74
CA HIS A 91 3.99 -1.07 19.00
C HIS A 91 4.98 -1.46 17.90
N GLY A 92 5.16 -0.63 16.86
CA GLY A 92 6.02 -0.93 15.72
C GLY A 92 5.58 -2.16 14.92
N MET A 93 4.30 -2.53 14.99
CA MET A 93 3.76 -3.69 14.28
C MET A 93 3.54 -3.37 12.80
N TYR A 94 3.79 -4.36 11.94
CA TYR A 94 3.55 -4.25 10.52
C TYR A 94 2.09 -4.59 10.16
N LYS A 95 1.39 -3.66 9.49
CA LYS A 95 0.08 -3.93 8.91
C LYS A 95 0.22 -4.69 7.60
N ALA A 96 -0.14 -5.97 7.60
CA ALA A 96 -0.23 -6.77 6.38
C ALA A 96 -1.48 -6.38 5.58
N ASP A 97 -1.30 -5.78 4.41
CA ASP A 97 -2.40 -5.37 3.55
C ASP A 97 -2.97 -6.59 2.81
N ARG A 98 -4.28 -6.86 2.94
CA ARG A 98 -4.95 -8.01 2.29
C ARG A 98 -5.19 -7.74 0.81
N LYS A 99 -4.13 -7.66 0.03
CA LYS A 99 -4.20 -7.80 -1.43
C LYS A 99 -3.05 -8.62 -1.95
N LYS A 100 -3.03 -9.93 -1.69
CA LYS A 100 -2.63 -10.97 -2.67
C LYS A 100 -3.30 -12.28 -2.33
N ARG A 101 -3.82 -12.96 -3.35
CA ARG A 101 -4.22 -14.37 -3.28
C ARG A 101 -3.03 -15.15 -2.73
N PHE A 102 -3.24 -15.81 -1.60
CA PHE A 102 -2.44 -16.96 -1.20
C PHE A 102 -2.80 -18.07 -2.20
N CYS A 103 -1.99 -18.25 -3.24
CA CYS A 103 -2.03 -19.48 -4.03
C CYS A 103 -0.86 -20.32 -3.55
N THR A 104 -1.22 -21.44 -2.92
CA THR A 104 -0.40 -22.61 -2.64
C THR A 104 0.26 -23.13 -3.92
#